data_AF-A0A3M3Z6R8-F1
#
_entry.id   AF-A0A3M3Z6R8-F1
#
_cell.length_a   1.000
_cell.length_b   1.000
_cell.length_c   1.000
_cell.angle_alpha   90.00
_cell.angle_beta   90.00
_cell.angle_gamma   90.00
#
_symmetry.space_group_name_H-M   'P 1'
#
loop_
_entity.id
_entity.type
_entity.pdbx_description
1 polymer ?
#
loop_
_entity_poly.entity_id
_entity_poly.type
_entity_poly.pdbx_seq_one_letter_code
_entity_poly.pdbx_strand_id
1 'polypeptide(L)' 'MPSYQVIWTIDVECEGDHKAAAQLAADRYFAANIAVGEHDSACSFVVVDDADLMKVDIDLADSLSDLEGDDTL' A
#
# COMPACT_ATOMS: atom_id res chain seq x y z
N MET A 1 -9.65 22.90 -12.55
CA MET A 1 -8.17 22.91 -12.37
C MET A 1 -7.59 21.76 -13.18
N PRO A 2 -6.37 21.84 -13.72
CA PRO A 2 -5.73 20.69 -14.35
C PRO A 2 -5.51 19.56 -13.32
N SER A 3 -5.65 18.32 -13.77
CA SER A 3 -5.36 17.12 -12.98
C SER A 3 -4.01 16.56 -13.39
N TYR A 4 -3.22 16.12 -12.41
CA TYR A 4 -1.90 15.54 -12.63
C TYR A 4 -1.79 14.21 -11.91
N GLN A 5 -1.23 13.21 -12.59
CA GLN A 5 -0.85 11.94 -12.00
C GLN A 5 0.66 11.95 -11.77
N VAL A 6 1.08 11.64 -10.54
CA VAL A 6 2.48 11.49 -10.17
C VAL A 6 2.72 10.02 -9.87
N ILE A 7 3.73 9.43 -10.50
CA ILE A 7 4.10 8.02 -10.33
C ILE A 7 5.50 7.96 -9.73
N TRP A 8 5.65 7.12 -8.71
CA TRP A 8 6.92 6.80 -8.08
C TRP A 8 7.10 5.28 -8.05
N THR A 9 8.32 4.81 -8.29
CA THR A 9 8.65 3.39 -8.38
C THR A 9 9.82 3.09 -7.45
N ILE A 10 9.73 1.97 -6.74
CA ILE A 10 10.76 1.44 -5.87
C ILE A 10 10.89 -0.06 -6.11
N ASP A 11 12.13 -0.55 -6.01
CA ASP A 11 12.41 -1.98 -5.96
C ASP A 11 12.41 -2.42 -4.49
N VAL A 12 11.60 -3.42 -4.17
CA VAL A 12 11.50 -4.00 -2.84
C VAL A 12 11.72 -5.50 -2.92
N GLU A 13 12.73 -5.99 -2.21
CA GLU A 13 12.90 -7.42 -1.99
C GLU A 13 12.15 -7.81 -0.71
N CYS A 14 11.16 -8.69 -0.85
CA CYS A 14 10.42 -9.25 0.28
C CYS A 14 10.05 -10.71 0.02
N GLU A 15 9.94 -11.49 1.09
CA GLU A 15 9.27 -12.78 1.04
C GLU A 15 7.75 -12.56 1.07
N GLY A 16 7.00 -13.23 0.19
CA GLY A 16 5.54 -13.13 0.13
C GLY A 16 5.01 -12.81 -1.26
N ASP A 17 3.76 -12.34 -1.33
CA ASP A 17 3.06 -11.97 -2.56
C ASP A 17 3.07 -10.44 -2.77
N HIS A 18 2.36 -9.98 -3.80
CA HIS A 18 2.20 -8.55 -4.10
C HIS A 18 1.70 -7.74 -2.90
N LYS A 19 0.84 -8.32 -2.05
CA LYS A 19 0.32 -7.64 -0.85
C LYS A 19 1.39 -7.45 0.21
N ALA A 20 2.25 -8.44 0.41
CA ALA A 20 3.41 -8.32 1.31
C ALA A 20 4.36 -7.20 0.84
N ALA A 21 4.62 -7.11 -0.47
CA ALA A 21 5.43 -6.03 -1.05
C ALA A 21 4.81 -4.64 -0.84
N ALA A 22 3.49 -4.50 -1.07
CA ALA A 22 2.77 -3.26 -0.80
C ALA A 22 2.83 -2.86 0.68
N GLN A 23 2.61 -3.80 1.59
CA GLN A 23 2.67 -3.54 3.02
C GLN A 23 4.06 -3.07 3.46
N LEU A 24 5.12 -3.73 2.96
CA LEU A 24 6.50 -3.33 3.24
C LEU A 24 6.80 -1.90 2.76
N ALA A 25 6.32 -1.53 1.57
CA ALA A 25 6.46 -0.17 1.04
C ALA A 25 5.69 0.84 1.89
N ALA A 26 4.46 0.52 2.27
CA ALA A 26 3.62 1.35 3.14
C ALA A 26 4.30 1.61 4.49
N ASP A 27 4.78 0.56 5.16
CA ASP A 27 5.43 0.65 6.46
C ASP A 27 6.70 1.49 6.42
N ARG A 28 7.47 1.42 5.33
CA ARG A 28 8.75 2.14 5.19
C ARG A 28 8.60 3.61 4.85
N TYR A 29 7.66 3.95 3.97
CA TYR A 29 7.61 5.27 3.33
C TYR A 29 6.35 6.07 3.64
N PHE A 30 5.28 5.40 4.06
CA PHE A 30 3.96 6.01 4.23
C PHE A 30 3.36 5.84 5.62
N ALA A 31 4.03 5.12 6.55
CA ALA A 31 3.54 4.88 7.90
C ALA A 31 3.11 6.16 8.63
N ALA A 32 3.85 7.27 8.48
CA ALA A 32 3.49 8.55 9.09
C ALA A 32 2.20 9.14 8.51
N ASN A 33 1.98 9.01 7.19
CA ASN A 33 0.80 9.53 6.49
C ASN A 33 -0.44 8.68 6.80
N ILE A 34 -0.26 7.36 6.84
CA ILE A 34 -1.30 6.41 7.27
C ILE A 34 -1.70 6.69 8.73
N ALA A 35 -0.74 6.94 9.62
CA ALA A 35 -1.01 7.23 11.03
C ALA A 35 -1.80 8.53 11.26
N VAL A 36 -1.77 9.49 10.33
CA VAL A 36 -2.57 10.72 10.39
C VAL A 36 -3.87 10.64 9.58
N GLY A 37 -4.22 9.46 9.07
CA GLY A 37 -5.49 9.20 8.39
C GLY A 37 -5.50 9.49 6.89
N GLU A 38 -4.36 9.74 6.25
CA GLU A 38 -4.27 9.97 4.80
C GLU A 38 -4.23 8.64 4.03
N HIS A 39 -5.31 7.85 4.10
CA HIS A 39 -5.32 6.49 3.54
C HIS A 39 -5.38 6.44 2.01
N ASP A 40 -6.07 7.36 1.33
CA ASP A 40 -6.31 7.27 -0.13
C ASP A 40 -5.01 7.08 -0.96
N SER A 41 -4.12 8.07 -0.94
CA SER A 41 -2.89 8.05 -1.74
C SER A 41 -1.76 7.28 -1.08
N ALA A 42 -1.84 7.03 0.23
CA ALA A 42 -0.81 6.34 1.00
C ALA A 42 -1.02 4.82 1.08
N CYS A 43 -2.23 4.34 0.80
CA CYS A 43 -2.59 2.91 0.84
C CYS A 43 -2.79 2.29 -0.55
N SER A 44 -2.80 3.07 -1.64
CA SER A 44 -2.97 2.56 -3.00
C SER A 44 -1.61 2.33 -3.70
N PHE A 45 -1.37 1.09 -4.14
CA PHE A 45 -0.13 0.64 -4.76
C PHE A 45 -0.39 -0.13 -6.04
N VAL A 46 0.48 0.05 -7.03
CA VAL A 46 0.60 -0.85 -8.17
C VAL A 46 1.87 -1.67 -7.97
N VAL A 47 1.72 -2.96 -7.67
CA VAL A 47 2.85 -3.87 -7.44
C VAL A 47 3.07 -4.71 -8.68
N VAL A 48 4.32 -4.83 -9.11
CA VAL A 48 4.74 -5.67 -10.23
C VAL A 48 5.68 -6.73 -9.70
N ASP A 49 5.37 -8.00 -9.96
CA ASP A 49 6.32 -9.09 -9.71
C ASP A 49 7.31 -9.14 -10.89
N ASP A 50 8.61 -9.08 -10.61
CA ASP A 50 9.66 -9.10 -11.64
C ASP A 50 9.77 -10.47 -12.32
N ALA A 51 9.38 -11.55 -11.64
CA ALA A 51 9.51 -12.91 -12.16
C ALA A 51 8.53 -13.22 -13.29
N ASP A 52 7.28 -12.75 -13.17
CA ASP A 52 6.21 -13.01 -14.13
C ASP A 52 5.62 -11.75 -14.79
N LEU A 53 6.08 -10.56 -14.36
CA LEU A 53 5.63 -9.23 -14.81
C LEU A 53 4.14 -8.97 -14.54
N MET A 54 3.53 -9.74 -13.64
CA MET A 54 2.14 -9.56 -13.23
C MET A 54 2.01 -8.29 -12.41
N LYS A 55 1.06 -7.45 -12.82
CA LYS A 55 0.72 -6.20 -12.14
C LYS A 55 -0.57 -6.35 -11.36
N VAL A 56 -0.56 -5.89 -10.12
CA VAL A 56 -1.71 -5.93 -9.22
C VAL A 56 -1.88 -4.56 -8.58
N ASP A 57 -3.09 -4.01 -8.71
CA ASP A 57 -3.53 -2.84 -7.95
C ASP A 57 -3.95 -3.31 -6.55
N ILE A 58 -3.35 -2.72 -5.52
CA ILE A 58 -3.54 -3.07 -4.12
C ILE A 58 -3.98 -1.82 -3.37
N ASP A 59 -5.12 -1.92 -2.70
CA ASP A 59 -5.56 -0.95 -1.71
C ASP A 59 -5.42 -1.55 -0.32
N LEU A 60 -4.55 -0.96 0.50
CA LEU A 60 -4.34 -1.38 1.89
C LEU A 60 -5.37 -0.78 2.85
N ALA A 61 -6.17 0.21 2.43
CA ALA A 61 -7.19 0.83 3.29
C ALA A 61 -8.28 -0.19 3.71
N ASP A 62 -8.66 -1.10 2.79
CA ASP A 62 -9.58 -2.20 3.11
C ASP A 62 -9.04 -3.12 4.21
N SER A 63 -7.72 -3.35 4.26
CA SER A 63 -7.09 -4.20 5.29
C SER A 63 -6.92 -3.50 6.64
N LEU A 64 -6.94 -2.17 6.68
CA LEU A 64 -6.93 -1.38 7.92
C LEU A 64 -8.31 -1.28 8.56
N SER A 65 -9.38 -1.36 7.74
CA SER A 65 -10.77 -1.37 8.18
C SER A 65 -11.10 -2.56 9.10
N ASP A 66 -10.46 -3.71 8.86
CA ASP A 66 -10.56 -4.91 9.71
C ASP A 66 -9.82 -4.77 11.06
N LEU A 67 -8.97 -3.75 11.23
CA LEU A 67 -8.21 -3.50 12.46
C LEU A 67 -8.97 -2.59 13.45
N GLU A 68 -9.97 -1.83 13.00
CA GLU A 68 -10.83 -0.99 13.85
C GLU A 68 -11.97 -1.78 14.54
N GLY A 69 -11.83 -3.11 14.64
CA GLY A 69 -12.88 -4.02 15.10
C GLY A 69 -12.58 -4.82 16.37
N ASP A 70 -11.56 -4.48 17.16
CA ASP A 70 -11.30 -5.16 18.45
C ASP A 70 -10.94 -4.19 19.57
N ASP A 71 -11.92 -3.38 19.96
CA ASP A 71 -11.98 -2.78 21.29
C ASP A 71 -13.43 -2.88 21.79
N THR A 72 -13.75 -3.94 22.52
CA THR A 72 -14.53 -3.94 23.80
C THR A 72 -15.13 -5.32 24.15
N LEU A 73 -14.47 -6.04 25.06
CA LEU A 73 -15.12 -6.87 26.09
C LEU A 73 -14.45 -6.67 27.45
#